data_AF-A0A0B8PPG3-F1
#
_entry.id   AF-A0A0B8PPG3-F1
#
_cell.length_a   1.000
_cell.length_b   1.000
_cell.length_c   1.000
_cell.angle_alpha   90.00
_cell.angle_beta   90.00
_cell.angle_gamma   90.00
#
_symmetry.space_group_name_H-M   'P 1'
#
loop_
_entity.id
_entity.type
_entity.pdbx_description
1 polymer ?
#
loop_
_entity_poly.entity_id
_entity_poly.type
_entity_poly.pdbx_seq_one_letter_code
_entity_poly.pdbx_strand_id
1 'polypeptide(L)'
;MFETTFKNIDDILHKDAGCSSELDYTEQTSWMLFLKYLDDLEQDKKINAELMFEEYEYIIDEKHRWSSWAAPKVNGKFDYDNALTGDDLMDYVDTELFPYLKGFKQRAESPHTIEYKIGEIFGEIKNKIQSGYAMRDCLEKLMSFASALKKKSTSCHTSMKLRSRIWEMRVAMVVNITHLAH
;
A
#
# COMPACT_ATOMS: atom_id res chain seq x y z
N MET A 1 -13.16 13.39 8.15
CA MET A 1 -12.59 13.19 6.80
C MET A 1 -11.80 11.88 6.72
N PHE A 2 -10.82 11.65 7.59
CA PHE A 2 -10.08 10.38 7.68
C PHE A 2 -10.97 9.20 8.06
N GLU A 3 -11.70 9.34 9.16
CA GLU A 3 -12.63 8.33 9.68
C GLU A 3 -13.68 7.92 8.65
N THR A 4 -14.15 8.87 7.83
CA THR A 4 -15.14 8.61 6.79
C THR A 4 -14.57 7.73 5.66
N THR A 5 -13.32 7.94 5.25
CA THR A 5 -12.70 7.09 4.23
C THR A 5 -12.49 5.67 4.74
N PHE A 6 -11.92 5.52 5.95
CA PHE A 6 -11.67 4.19 6.51
C PHE A 6 -12.97 3.45 6.75
N LYS A 7 -13.99 4.10 7.31
CA LYS A 7 -15.33 3.52 7.45
C LYS A 7 -15.91 3.06 6.10
N ASN A 8 -15.76 3.85 5.04
CA ASN A 8 -16.23 3.44 3.71
C ASN A 8 -15.48 2.21 3.18
N ILE A 9 -14.17 2.10 3.47
CA ILE A 9 -13.37 0.93 3.10
C ILE A 9 -13.82 -0.28 3.93
N ASP A 10 -14.02 -0.11 5.23
CA ASP A 10 -14.51 -1.16 6.12
C ASP A 10 -15.90 -1.65 5.69
N ASP A 11 -16.80 -0.74 5.28
CA ASP A 11 -18.13 -1.09 4.76
C ASP A 11 -18.08 -1.87 3.43
N ILE A 12 -17.02 -1.69 2.63
CA ILE A 12 -16.76 -2.49 1.42
C ILE A 12 -16.25 -3.87 1.82
N LEU A 13 -15.20 -3.92 2.65
CA LEU A 13 -14.55 -5.17 3.05
C LEU A 13 -15.46 -6.06 3.92
N HIS A 14 -16.37 -5.47 4.70
CA HIS A 14 -17.36 -6.21 5.49
C HIS A 14 -18.33 -7.04 4.64
N LYS A 15 -18.51 -6.67 3.37
CA LYS A 15 -19.35 -7.41 2.42
C LYS A 15 -18.56 -8.46 1.64
N ASP A 16 -17.23 -8.46 1.75
CA ASP A 16 -16.38 -9.42 1.07
C ASP A 16 -16.35 -10.75 1.82
N ALA A 17 -16.49 -11.86 1.08
CA ALA A 17 -16.60 -13.19 1.67
C ALA A 17 -15.36 -13.65 2.44
N GLY A 18 -14.18 -13.09 2.15
CA GLY A 18 -12.95 -13.48 2.81
C GLY A 18 -12.58 -12.64 4.03
N CYS A 19 -13.31 -11.55 4.32
CA CYS A 19 -13.05 -10.70 5.47
C CYS A 19 -14.22 -10.78 6.48
N SER A 20 -13.95 -11.36 7.65
CA SER A 20 -14.98 -11.72 8.63
C SER A 20 -14.97 -10.87 9.91
N SER A 21 -13.89 -10.11 10.12
CA SER A 21 -13.66 -9.34 11.33
C SER A 21 -13.11 -7.94 11.04
N GLU A 22 -13.28 -7.02 11.99
CA GLU A 22 -12.67 -5.68 11.92
C GLU A 22 -11.14 -5.74 11.80
N LEU A 23 -10.53 -6.77 12.41
CA LEU A 23 -9.11 -7.04 12.29
C LEU A 23 -8.74 -7.37 10.83
N ASP A 24 -9.56 -8.14 10.12
CA ASP A 24 -9.33 -8.44 8.70
C ASP A 24 -9.37 -7.15 7.86
N TYR A 25 -10.38 -6.30 8.03
CA TYR A 25 -10.51 -5.06 7.27
C TYR A 25 -9.32 -4.12 7.50
N THR A 26 -8.91 -4.06 8.77
CA THR A 26 -7.77 -3.29 9.22
C THR A 26 -6.47 -3.82 8.61
N GLU A 27 -6.25 -5.14 8.62
CA GLU A 27 -5.09 -5.79 8.02
C GLU A 27 -5.03 -5.57 6.50
N GLN A 28 -6.15 -5.75 5.80
CA GLN A 28 -6.21 -5.60 4.34
C GLN A 28 -5.98 -4.15 3.91
N THR A 29 -6.60 -3.19 4.62
CA THR A 29 -6.33 -1.77 4.40
C THR A 29 -4.90 -1.39 4.84
N SER A 30 -4.29 -2.16 5.75
CA SER A 30 -2.95 -1.93 6.29
C SER A 30 -1.84 -2.11 5.25
N TRP A 31 -1.85 -3.22 4.53
CA TRP A 31 -0.82 -3.48 3.52
C TRP A 31 -0.99 -2.58 2.27
N MET A 32 -2.23 -2.26 1.88
CA MET A 32 -2.47 -1.39 0.71
C MET A 32 -1.89 0.02 0.90
N LEU A 33 -2.17 0.70 2.02
CA LEU A 33 -1.57 2.02 2.24
C LEU A 33 -0.05 1.94 2.44
N PHE A 34 0.47 0.81 2.96
CA PHE A 34 1.91 0.63 3.09
C PHE A 34 2.58 0.68 1.73
N LEU A 35 2.05 -0.04 0.73
CA LEU A 35 2.55 0.02 -0.65
C LEU A 35 2.40 1.41 -1.26
N LYS A 36 1.26 2.08 -1.02
CA LYS A 36 1.07 3.48 -1.47
C LYS A 36 2.10 4.43 -0.86
N TYR A 37 2.39 4.26 0.43
CA TYR A 37 3.37 5.07 1.16
C TYR A 37 4.78 4.83 0.61
N LEU A 38 5.14 3.57 0.38
CA LEU A 38 6.43 3.21 -0.19
C LEU A 38 6.61 3.83 -1.58
N ASP A 39 5.61 3.72 -2.45
CA ASP A 39 5.59 4.36 -3.77
C ASP A 39 5.76 5.89 -3.69
N ASP A 40 5.09 6.56 -2.74
CA ASP A 40 5.27 8.00 -2.52
C ASP A 40 6.70 8.34 -2.04
N LEU A 41 7.27 7.51 -1.16
CA LEU A 41 8.63 7.67 -0.67
C LEU A 41 9.67 7.52 -1.79
N GLU A 42 9.49 6.53 -2.67
CA GLU A 42 10.37 6.30 -3.82
C GLU A 42 10.28 7.43 -4.85
N GLN A 43 9.08 7.96 -5.10
CA GLN A 43 8.89 9.15 -5.95
C GLN A 43 9.63 10.37 -5.39
N ASP A 44 9.52 10.63 -4.09
CA ASP A 44 10.26 11.73 -3.46
C ASP A 44 11.77 11.53 -3.57
N LYS A 45 12.28 10.32 -3.32
CA LYS A 45 13.71 10.02 -3.45
C LYS A 45 14.20 10.20 -4.89
N LYS A 46 13.43 9.73 -5.87
CA LYS A 46 13.71 9.89 -7.29
C LYS A 46 13.81 11.37 -7.68
N ILE A 47 12.88 12.20 -7.24
CA ILE A 47 12.91 13.66 -7.45
C ILE A 47 14.17 14.28 -6.83
N ASN A 48 14.54 13.88 -5.61
CA ASN A 48 15.75 14.38 -4.96
C ASN A 48 17.02 13.98 -5.71
N ALA A 49 17.12 12.73 -6.17
CA ALA A 49 18.25 12.28 -6.99
C ALA A 49 18.35 13.06 -8.31
N GLU A 50 17.22 13.27 -9.01
CA GLU A 50 17.18 14.09 -10.22
C GLU A 50 17.68 15.53 -9.97
N LEU A 51 17.31 16.14 -8.83
CA LEU A 51 17.80 17.47 -8.43
C LEU A 51 19.31 17.49 -8.10
N MET A 52 19.86 16.37 -7.65
CA MET A 52 21.29 16.18 -7.38
C MET A 52 22.07 15.66 -8.60
N PHE A 53 21.41 15.46 -9.74
CA PHE A 53 21.98 14.84 -10.94
C PHE A 53 22.52 13.42 -10.72
N GLU A 54 21.87 12.67 -9.82
CA GLU A 54 22.18 11.28 -9.50
C GLU A 54 21.14 10.32 -10.11
N GLU A 55 21.56 9.10 -10.42
CA GLU A 55 20.64 8.03 -10.79
C GLU A 55 19.98 7.43 -9.54
N TYR A 56 18.65 7.22 -9.59
CA TYR A 56 17.91 6.57 -8.52
C TYR A 56 17.47 5.17 -8.94
N GLU A 57 17.91 4.17 -8.18
CA GLU A 57 17.44 2.80 -8.28
C GLU A 57 16.24 2.58 -7.36
N TYR A 58 15.15 2.08 -7.94
CA TYR A 58 13.93 1.76 -7.20
C TYR A 58 14.07 0.41 -6.49
N ILE A 59 13.48 0.33 -5.30
CA ILE A 59 13.36 -0.89 -4.52
C ILE A 59 12.36 -1.84 -5.17
N ILE A 60 11.23 -1.29 -5.65
CA ILE A 60 10.18 -2.05 -6.32
C ILE A 60 10.29 -1.91 -7.83
N ASP A 61 10.27 -3.05 -8.52
CA ASP A 61 10.28 -3.15 -9.98
C ASP A 61 9.07 -2.42 -10.57
N GLU A 62 9.25 -1.79 -11.72
CA GLU A 62 8.25 -0.93 -12.35
C GLU A 62 6.86 -1.57 -12.44
N LYS A 63 6.76 -2.85 -12.81
CA LYS A 63 5.49 -3.58 -12.89
C LYS A 63 4.75 -3.76 -11.56
N HIS A 64 5.44 -3.68 -10.42
CA HIS A 64 4.90 -3.89 -9.08
C HIS A 64 4.72 -2.58 -8.29
N ARG A 65 5.16 -1.45 -8.84
CA ARG A 65 4.92 -0.13 -8.25
C ARG A 65 3.44 0.19 -8.23
N TRP A 66 3.00 0.90 -7.19
CA TRP A 66 1.59 1.26 -7.00
C TRP A 66 1.02 1.99 -8.23
N SER A 67 1.80 2.86 -8.86
CA SER A 67 1.39 3.59 -10.06
C SER A 67 1.08 2.70 -11.26
N SER A 68 1.52 1.44 -11.28
CA SER A 68 1.40 0.55 -12.43
C SER A 68 0.16 -0.33 -12.37
N TRP A 69 -0.13 -0.94 -11.21
CA TRP A 69 -1.25 -1.89 -11.07
C TRP A 69 -2.44 -1.30 -10.30
N ALA A 70 -2.16 -0.53 -9.24
CA ALA A 70 -3.20 -0.01 -8.34
C ALA A 70 -3.75 1.34 -8.83
N ALA A 71 -2.93 2.18 -9.45
CA ALA A 71 -3.36 3.47 -9.98
C ALA A 71 -2.72 3.80 -11.33
N PRO A 72 -2.95 2.97 -12.38
CA PRO A 72 -2.44 3.25 -13.72
C PRO A 72 -2.97 4.58 -14.21
N LYS A 73 -2.11 5.34 -14.88
CA LYS A 73 -2.46 6.65 -15.42
C LYS A 73 -2.04 6.78 -16.86
N VAL A 74 -2.95 7.29 -17.68
CA VAL A 74 -2.70 7.72 -19.06
C VAL A 74 -2.99 9.22 -19.14
N ASN A 75 -2.04 9.99 -19.64
CA ASN A 75 -2.13 11.46 -19.76
C ASN A 75 -2.48 12.16 -18.42
N GLY A 76 -1.96 11.64 -17.31
CA GLY A 76 -2.18 12.20 -15.97
C GLY A 76 -3.56 11.90 -15.37
N LYS A 77 -4.44 11.18 -16.06
CA LYS A 77 -5.74 10.71 -15.56
C LYS A 77 -5.69 9.21 -15.28
N PHE A 78 -6.51 8.75 -14.34
CA PHE A 78 -6.64 7.32 -14.06
C PHE A 78 -7.09 6.60 -15.33
N ASP A 79 -6.39 5.52 -15.67
CA ASP A 79 -6.67 4.69 -16.82
C ASP A 79 -7.65 3.59 -16.42
N TYR A 80 -8.93 3.81 -16.69
CA TYR A 80 -9.98 2.83 -16.40
C TYR A 80 -9.93 1.64 -17.36
N ASP A 81 -9.35 1.80 -18.55
CA ASP A 81 -9.38 0.78 -19.60
C ASP A 81 -8.33 -0.31 -19.34
N ASN A 82 -7.16 0.07 -18.81
CA ASN A 82 -6.09 -0.88 -18.48
C ASN A 82 -5.96 -1.19 -16.98
N ALA A 83 -6.81 -0.61 -16.13
CA ALA A 83 -6.81 -0.95 -14.71
C ALA A 83 -7.29 -2.38 -14.49
N LEU A 84 -6.47 -3.19 -13.82
CA LEU A 84 -6.85 -4.53 -13.39
C LEU A 84 -8.10 -4.46 -12.50
N THR A 85 -9.11 -5.27 -12.76
CA THR A 85 -10.33 -5.39 -11.94
C THR A 85 -10.78 -6.85 -11.88
N GLY A 86 -11.75 -7.16 -11.02
CA GLY A 86 -12.31 -8.51 -10.94
C GLY A 86 -11.22 -9.57 -10.70
N ASP A 87 -11.37 -10.72 -11.34
CA ASP A 87 -10.49 -11.86 -11.14
C ASP A 87 -9.04 -11.57 -11.57
N ASP A 88 -8.82 -10.78 -12.63
CA ASP A 88 -7.47 -10.40 -13.09
C ASP A 88 -6.68 -9.63 -12.02
N LEU A 89 -7.35 -8.77 -11.25
CA LEU A 89 -6.72 -8.06 -10.14
C LEU A 89 -6.35 -9.01 -9.00
N MET A 90 -7.24 -9.95 -8.70
CA MET A 90 -7.01 -10.94 -7.64
C MET A 90 -5.85 -11.87 -8.00
N ASP A 91 -5.86 -12.40 -9.22
CA ASP A 91 -4.82 -13.28 -9.73
C ASP A 91 -3.46 -12.58 -9.70
N TYR A 92 -3.38 -11.33 -10.17
CA TYR A 92 -2.14 -10.56 -10.09
C TYR A 92 -1.66 -10.36 -8.64
N VAL A 93 -2.56 -10.00 -7.73
CA VAL A 93 -2.19 -9.74 -6.33
C VAL A 93 -1.68 -11.01 -5.65
N ASP A 94 -2.39 -12.12 -5.82
CA ASP A 94 -2.10 -13.37 -5.11
C ASP A 94 -0.94 -14.16 -5.73
N THR A 95 -0.82 -14.16 -7.06
CA THR A 95 0.14 -15.01 -7.77
C THR A 95 1.42 -14.27 -8.18
N GLU A 96 1.37 -12.94 -8.30
CA GLU A 96 2.55 -12.14 -8.70
C GLU A 96 3.03 -11.21 -7.59
N LEU A 97 2.18 -10.28 -7.14
CA LEU A 97 2.59 -9.19 -6.25
C LEU A 97 3.01 -9.69 -4.86
N PHE A 98 2.17 -10.49 -4.19
CA PHE A 98 2.49 -11.01 -2.86
C PHE A 98 3.74 -11.91 -2.88
N PRO A 99 3.90 -12.87 -3.81
CA PRO A 99 5.12 -13.65 -3.95
C PRO A 99 6.36 -12.79 -4.22
N TYR A 100 6.26 -11.77 -5.07
CA TYR A 100 7.36 -10.83 -5.33
C TYR A 100 7.80 -10.09 -4.05
N LEU A 101 6.85 -9.58 -3.28
CA LEU A 101 7.09 -8.84 -2.03
C LEU A 101 7.66 -9.74 -0.93
N LYS A 102 7.16 -10.98 -0.80
CA LYS A 102 7.70 -12.00 0.11
C LYS A 102 9.17 -12.32 -0.19
N GLY A 103 9.53 -12.33 -1.47
CA GLY A 103 10.89 -12.64 -1.92
C GLY A 103 11.96 -11.64 -1.45
N PHE A 104 11.60 -10.43 -1.03
CA PHE A 104 12.59 -9.45 -0.55
C PHE A 104 13.35 -9.93 0.69
N LYS A 105 12.73 -10.73 1.56
CA LYS A 105 13.40 -11.27 2.75
C LYS A 105 14.66 -12.08 2.40
N GLN A 106 14.63 -12.76 1.26
CA GLN A 106 15.75 -13.60 0.77
C GLN A 106 16.79 -12.80 -0.03
N ARG A 107 16.38 -11.67 -0.63
CA ARG A 107 17.24 -10.81 -1.44
C ARG A 107 17.92 -9.70 -0.65
N ALA A 108 17.42 -9.40 0.54
CA ALA A 108 17.94 -8.32 1.37
C ALA A 108 19.34 -8.64 1.92
N GLU A 109 20.25 -7.68 1.80
CA GLU A 109 21.63 -7.80 2.27
C GLU A 109 21.74 -7.83 3.81
N SER A 110 20.79 -7.21 4.51
CA SER A 110 20.80 -7.09 5.97
C SER A 110 19.39 -6.95 6.56
N PRO A 111 19.15 -7.44 7.79
CA PRO A 111 17.87 -7.28 8.50
C PRO A 111 17.41 -5.83 8.74
N HIS A 112 18.32 -4.86 8.60
CA HIS A 112 18.04 -3.45 8.85
C HIS A 112 17.55 -2.69 7.60
N THR A 113 17.54 -3.36 6.44
CA THR A 113 17.13 -2.79 5.16
C THR A 113 15.61 -2.67 5.05
N ILE A 114 15.12 -1.81 4.14
CA ILE A 114 13.66 -1.65 3.92
C ILE A 114 13.10 -2.87 3.19
N GLU A 115 13.89 -3.46 2.30
CA GLU A 115 13.68 -4.70 1.59
C GLU A 115 13.37 -5.84 2.57
N TYR A 116 14.23 -6.05 3.56
CA TYR A 116 14.01 -7.10 4.56
C TYR A 116 12.66 -6.91 5.27
N LYS A 117 12.35 -5.67 5.69
CA LYS A 117 11.09 -5.34 6.36
C LYS A 117 9.87 -5.57 5.47
N ILE A 118 9.94 -5.24 4.17
CA ILE A 118 8.89 -5.57 3.20
C ILE A 118 8.68 -7.09 3.18
N GLY A 119 9.76 -7.86 3.05
CA GLY A 119 9.71 -9.31 3.03
C GLY A 119 9.14 -9.92 4.32
N GLU A 120 9.45 -9.36 5.50
CA GLU A 120 8.86 -9.81 6.76
C GLU A 120 7.36 -9.56 6.82
N ILE A 121 6.92 -8.31 6.56
CA ILE A 121 5.51 -7.92 6.62
C ILE A 121 4.66 -8.79 5.68
N PHE A 122 5.09 -8.92 4.42
CA PHE A 122 4.35 -9.71 3.43
C PHE A 122 4.54 -11.22 3.60
N GLY A 123 5.53 -11.68 4.38
CA GLY A 123 5.68 -13.07 4.79
C GLY A 123 4.61 -13.52 5.77
N GLU A 124 4.15 -12.60 6.64
CA GLU A 124 3.15 -12.87 7.67
C GLU A 124 1.72 -12.57 7.19
N ILE A 125 1.55 -11.56 6.35
CA ILE A 125 0.24 -11.14 5.86
C ILE A 125 -0.17 -11.98 4.63
N LYS A 126 -1.46 -12.31 4.56
CA LYS A 126 -2.10 -12.88 3.38
C LYS A 126 -3.21 -11.95 2.90
N ASN A 127 -3.39 -11.87 1.59
CA ASN A 127 -4.58 -11.26 1.03
C ASN A 127 -5.78 -12.14 1.39
N LYS A 128 -6.79 -11.53 2.01
CA LYS A 128 -8.04 -12.21 2.38
C LYS A 128 -9.20 -11.80 1.50
N ILE A 129 -9.10 -10.65 0.82
CA ILE A 129 -10.15 -10.17 -0.09
C ILE A 129 -10.39 -11.24 -1.14
N GLN A 130 -11.65 -11.54 -1.47
CA GLN A 130 -12.00 -12.51 -2.52
C GLN A 130 -12.50 -11.83 -3.79
N SER A 131 -13.13 -10.65 -3.66
CA SER A 131 -13.64 -9.89 -4.79
C SER A 131 -12.63 -8.84 -5.26
N GLY A 132 -12.12 -9.00 -6.48
CA GLY A 132 -11.26 -7.97 -7.10
C GLY A 132 -12.00 -6.66 -7.37
N TYR A 133 -13.34 -6.69 -7.51
CA TYR A 133 -14.14 -5.47 -7.58
C TYR A 133 -14.13 -4.73 -6.23
N ALA A 134 -14.29 -5.46 -5.11
CA ALA A 134 -14.19 -4.88 -3.77
C ALA A 134 -12.79 -4.31 -3.52
N MET A 135 -11.74 -5.04 -3.93
CA MET A 135 -10.37 -4.54 -3.84
C MET A 135 -10.18 -3.26 -4.65
N ARG A 136 -10.66 -3.21 -5.89
CA ARG A 136 -10.58 -2.01 -6.75
C ARG A 136 -11.28 -0.82 -6.08
N ASP A 137 -12.47 -1.01 -5.52
CA ASP A 137 -13.18 0.05 -4.80
C ASP A 137 -12.36 0.57 -3.61
N CYS A 138 -11.72 -0.33 -2.83
CA CYS A 138 -10.83 0.06 -1.74
C CYS A 138 -9.63 0.88 -2.25
N LEU A 139 -8.97 0.45 -3.32
CA LEU A 139 -7.83 1.14 -3.92
C LEU A 139 -8.20 2.56 -4.37
N GLU A 140 -9.37 2.74 -4.97
CA GLU A 140 -9.85 4.07 -5.39
C GLU A 140 -10.10 5.00 -4.20
N LYS A 141 -10.71 4.49 -3.12
CA LYS A 141 -10.94 5.28 -1.90
C LYS A 141 -9.62 5.67 -1.24
N LEU A 142 -8.65 4.75 -1.21
CA LEU A 142 -7.29 5.03 -0.73
C LEU A 142 -6.57 6.07 -1.59
N MET A 143 -6.70 6.00 -2.92
CA MET A 143 -6.10 6.98 -3.83
C MET A 143 -6.67 8.39 -3.63
N SER A 144 -8.00 8.50 -3.51
CA SER A 144 -8.69 9.77 -3.24
C SER A 144 -8.22 10.37 -1.91
N PHE A 145 -8.10 9.52 -0.89
CA PHE A 145 -7.60 9.90 0.42
C PHE A 145 -6.14 10.36 0.42
N ALA A 146 -5.23 9.62 -0.21
CA ALA A 146 -3.83 10.01 -0.35
C ALA A 146 -3.67 11.34 -1.10
N SER A 147 -4.47 11.56 -2.15
CA SER A 147 -4.49 12.82 -2.89
C SER A 147 -4.98 13.99 -2.02
N ALA A 148 -6.01 13.76 -1.21
CA ALA A 148 -6.51 14.75 -0.26
C ALA A 148 -5.47 15.09 0.82
N LEU A 149 -4.68 14.11 1.26
CA LEU A 149 -3.58 14.32 2.19
C LEU A 149 -2.46 15.19 1.61
N LYS A 150 -2.02 14.89 0.38
CA LYS A 150 -0.98 15.69 -0.29
C LYS A 150 -1.38 17.16 -0.44
N LYS A 151 -2.64 17.44 -0.82
CA LYS A 151 -3.17 18.80 -0.91
C LYS A 151 -3.15 19.58 0.41
N LYS A 152 -3.28 18.90 1.55
CA LYS A 152 -3.19 19.53 2.87
C LYS A 152 -1.75 19.67 3.36
N SER A 153 -0.86 18.77 2.94
CA SER A 153 0.55 18.74 3.37
C SER A 153 1.43 19.83 2.76
N THR A 154 0.97 20.55 1.73
CA THR A 154 1.68 21.71 1.15
C THR A 154 1.75 22.91 2.11
N SER A 155 1.11 22.84 3.28
CA SER A 155 1.43 23.68 4.44
C SER A 155 2.59 23.05 5.24
N CYS A 156 3.77 23.67 5.15
CA CYS A 156 5.15 23.18 5.39
C CYS A 156 5.50 22.55 6.77
N HIS A 157 4.54 22.17 7.62
CA HIS A 157 4.81 21.55 8.92
C HIS A 157 4.10 20.20 9.15
N THR A 158 3.33 19.74 8.17
CA THR A 158 2.38 18.63 8.33
C THR A 158 2.93 17.29 7.81
N SER A 159 3.88 17.32 6.87
CA SER A 159 4.43 16.13 6.20
C SER A 159 5.12 15.15 7.18
N MET A 160 6.02 15.64 8.03
CA MET A 160 6.79 14.80 8.96
C MET A 160 5.91 14.19 10.07
N LYS A 161 5.01 14.98 10.68
CA LYS A 161 4.11 14.49 11.74
C LYS A 161 3.07 13.50 11.22
N LEU A 162 2.61 13.66 9.98
CA LEU A 162 1.66 12.74 9.37
C LEU A 162 2.33 11.43 8.94
N ARG A 163 3.59 11.48 8.47
CA ARG A 163 4.43 10.28 8.23
C ARG A 163 4.69 9.51 9.52
N SER A 164 5.03 10.20 10.62
CA SER A 164 5.21 9.59 11.94
C SER A 164 3.92 8.97 12.45
N ARG A 165 2.77 9.65 12.34
CA ARG A 165 1.49 9.14 12.84
C ARG A 165 0.90 7.99 12.02
N ILE A 166 1.05 7.97 10.70
CA ILE A 166 0.62 6.83 9.87
C ILE A 166 1.51 5.62 10.12
N TRP A 167 2.82 5.84 10.30
CA TRP A 167 3.76 4.80 10.68
C TRP A 167 3.50 4.29 12.10
N GLU A 168 3.30 5.17 13.09
CA GLU A 168 2.93 4.81 14.48
C GLU A 168 1.58 4.09 14.56
N MET A 169 0.55 4.56 13.86
CA MET A 169 -0.78 3.94 13.86
C MET A 169 -0.78 2.54 13.23
N ARG A 170 0.15 2.26 12.31
CA ARG A 170 0.22 0.96 11.61
C ARG A 170 1.30 0.03 12.15
N VAL A 171 2.43 0.55 12.62
CA VAL A 171 3.39 -0.21 13.45
C VAL A 171 2.72 -0.67 14.73
N ALA A 172 1.90 0.16 15.39
CA ALA A 172 1.09 -0.30 16.53
C ALA A 172 0.10 -1.41 16.15
N MET A 173 -0.35 -1.47 14.89
CA MET A 173 -1.31 -2.46 14.38
C MET A 173 -0.63 -3.79 14.03
N VAL A 174 0.53 -3.73 13.36
CA VAL A 174 1.36 -4.90 13.02
C VAL A 174 2.03 -5.48 14.28
N VAL A 175 2.50 -4.64 15.21
CA VAL A 175 3.11 -5.11 16.48
C VAL A 175 2.07 -5.74 17.42
N ASN A 176 0.80 -5.28 17.42
CA ASN A 176 -0.24 -5.93 18.24
C ASN A 176 -0.62 -7.34 17.75
N ILE A 177 -0.36 -7.68 16.49
CA ILE A 177 -0.58 -9.03 15.96
C ILE A 177 0.38 -10.05 16.60
N THR A 178 1.55 -9.61 17.09
CA THR A 178 2.48 -10.48 17.84
C THR A 178 2.14 -10.65 19.32
N HIS A 179 1.30 -9.78 19.90
CA HIS A 179 1.01 -9.77 21.34
C HIS A 179 -0.32 -10.41 21.74
N LEU A 180 -1.19 -10.75 20.77
CA LEU A 180 -2.49 -11.42 20.97
C LEU A 180 -2.45 -12.93 20.67
N ALA A 181 -1.28 -13.49 20.38
CA ALA A 181 -1.06 -14.93 20.15
C ALA A 181 -0.41 -15.65 21.36
N HIS A 182 -0.62 -15.13 22.58
CA HIS A 182 -0.17 -15.75 23.83
C HIS A 182 -1.29 -15.80 24.88
#